data_AF-A0A257N8Q1-F1
#
_entry.id   AF-A0A257N8Q1-F1
#
_cell.length_a   1.000
_cell.length_b   1.000
_cell.length_c   1.000
_cell.angle_alpha   90.00
_cell.angle_beta   90.00
_cell.angle_gamma   90.00
#
_symmetry.space_group_name_H-M   'P 1'
#
loop_
_entity.id
_entity.type
_entity.pdbx_description
1 polymer ?
#
loop_
_entity_poly.entity_id
_entity_poly.type
_entity_poly.pdbx_seq_one_letter_code
_entity_poly.pdbx_strand_id
1 'polypeptide(L)'
;ELLALLPEKLQADFRVLIQHDQIPAAHLELIKAADKISAYLKCQSELKAGNREFETAAEQLALKIAESQQPEVIFFMQVFVPSCKLTLDGLMKTY
;
A
#
# COMPACT_ATOMS: atom_id res chain seq x y z
N GLU A 1 4.63 18.19 -16.56
CA GLU A 1 6.00 17.88 -17.01
C GLU A 1 6.15 16.42 -17.48
N LEU A 2 5.78 15.42 -16.68
CA LEU A 2 5.95 13.99 -17.06
C LEU A 2 5.25 13.58 -18.37
N LEU A 3 4.03 14.08 -18.62
CA LEU A 3 3.28 13.77 -19.86
C LEU A 3 3.98 14.28 -21.12
N ALA A 4 4.73 15.38 -21.02
CA ALA A 4 5.42 15.95 -22.18
C ALA A 4 6.61 15.10 -22.63
N LEU A 5 7.04 14.13 -21.81
CA LEU A 5 8.08 13.16 -22.18
C LEU A 5 7.54 12.00 -23.03
N LEU A 6 6.22 11.84 -23.12
CA LEU A 6 5.59 10.77 -23.91
C LEU A 6 5.33 11.22 -25.36
N PRO A 7 5.38 10.30 -26.34
CA PRO A 7 4.90 10.57 -27.69
C PRO A 7 3.46 11.11 -27.68
N GLU A 8 3.18 12.11 -28.53
CA GLU A 8 1.89 12.83 -28.54
C GLU A 8 0.67 11.91 -28.56
N LYS A 9 0.74 10.82 -29.34
CA LYS A 9 -0.32 9.81 -29.46
C LYS A 9 -0.66 9.10 -28.14
N LEU A 10 0.26 9.04 -27.19
CA LEU A 10 0.07 8.38 -25.89
C LEU A 10 -0.29 9.37 -24.77
N GLN A 11 -0.10 10.67 -25.00
CA GLN A 11 -0.30 11.65 -23.93
C GLN A 11 -1.75 11.69 -23.44
N ALA A 12 -2.73 11.48 -24.33
CA ALA A 12 -4.14 11.46 -23.95
C ALA A 12 -4.48 10.29 -23.03
N ASP A 13 -4.04 9.07 -23.37
CA ASP A 13 -4.33 7.85 -22.59
C ASP A 13 -3.68 7.89 -21.20
N PHE A 14 -2.47 8.42 -21.11
CA PHE A 14 -1.73 8.51 -19.85
C PHE A 14 -2.14 9.71 -19.00
N ARG A 15 -2.84 10.68 -19.58
CA ARG A 15 -3.27 11.89 -18.87
C ARG A 15 -4.11 11.54 -17.64
N VAL A 16 -5.13 10.70 -17.83
CA VAL A 16 -6.05 10.28 -16.77
C VAL A 16 -5.40 9.43 -15.68
N LEU A 17 -4.22 8.88 -15.93
CA LEU A 17 -3.46 8.04 -15.00
C LEU A 17 -2.42 8.84 -14.19
N ILE A 18 -1.86 9.90 -14.77
CA ILE A 18 -0.78 10.68 -14.18
C ILE A 18 -1.31 11.93 -13.47
N GLN A 19 -2.31 12.59 -14.07
CA GLN A 19 -2.91 13.79 -13.53
C GLN A 19 -3.85 13.45 -12.38
N HIS A 20 -3.40 13.72 -11.16
CA HIS A 20 -4.14 13.39 -9.94
C HIS A 20 -5.52 14.04 -9.87
N ASP A 21 -5.68 15.23 -10.45
CA ASP A 21 -6.96 15.95 -10.57
C ASP A 21 -7.98 15.24 -11.47
N GLN A 22 -7.55 14.32 -12.33
CA GLN A 22 -8.43 13.53 -13.19
C GLN A 22 -8.78 12.15 -12.59
N ILE A 23 -8.12 11.75 -11.50
CA ILE A 23 -8.40 10.48 -10.83
C ILE A 23 -9.63 10.67 -9.93
N PRO A 24 -10.66 9.79 -10.02
CA PRO A 24 -11.80 9.85 -9.12
C PRO A 24 -11.39 9.87 -7.65
N ALA A 25 -12.04 10.72 -6.83
CA ALA A 25 -11.69 10.88 -5.42
C ALA A 25 -11.67 9.55 -4.65
N ALA A 26 -12.65 8.67 -4.91
CA ALA A 26 -12.71 7.34 -4.32
C ALA A 26 -11.47 6.48 -4.66
N HIS A 27 -10.96 6.55 -5.89
CA HIS A 27 -9.73 5.86 -6.26
C HIS A 27 -8.51 6.47 -5.56
N LEU A 28 -8.43 7.80 -5.44
CA LEU A 28 -7.34 8.46 -4.72
C LEU A 28 -7.30 8.04 -3.24
N GLU A 29 -8.46 7.91 -2.60
CA GLU A 29 -8.55 7.43 -1.22
C GLU A 29 -8.04 5.99 -1.09
N LEU A 30 -8.46 5.10 -1.99
CA LEU A 30 -7.97 3.72 -2.04
C LEU A 30 -6.46 3.64 -2.31
N ILE A 31 -5.96 4.42 -3.27
CA ILE A 31 -4.52 4.47 -3.60
C ILE A 31 -3.71 4.92 -2.38
N LYS A 32 -4.16 5.97 -1.67
CA LYS A 32 -3.49 6.46 -0.46
C LYS A 32 -3.51 5.42 0.67
N ALA A 33 -4.61 4.69 0.82
CA ALA A 33 -4.68 3.62 1.81
C ALA A 33 -3.73 2.47 1.45
N ALA A 34 -3.75 2.04 0.19
CA ALA A 34 -2.87 0.99 -0.32
C ALA A 34 -1.38 1.36 -0.20
N ASP A 35 -1.01 2.60 -0.47
CA ASP A 35 0.36 3.11 -0.30
C ASP A 35 0.86 2.97 1.15
N LYS A 36 0.04 3.40 2.13
CA LYS A 36 0.36 3.25 3.55
C LYS A 36 0.50 1.79 3.98
N ILE A 37 -0.42 0.93 3.53
CA ILE A 37 -0.40 -0.51 3.84
C ILE A 37 0.86 -1.15 3.23
N SER A 38 1.20 -0.81 1.98
CA SER A 38 2.39 -1.33 1.31
C SER A 38 3.67 -0.91 2.02
N ALA A 39 3.76 0.37 2.42
CA ALA A 39 4.86 0.87 3.23
C ALA A 39 4.96 0.13 4.59
N TYR A 40 3.83 -0.10 5.26
CA TYR A 40 3.80 -0.85 6.51
C TYR A 40 4.31 -2.29 6.32
N LEU A 41 3.82 -2.99 5.29
CA LEU A 41 4.24 -4.36 4.98
C LEU A 41 5.74 -4.43 4.63
N LYS A 42 6.26 -3.41 3.94
CA LYS A 42 7.70 -3.29 3.69
C LYS A 42 8.48 -3.17 5.01
N CYS A 43 8.04 -2.31 5.94
CA CYS A 43 8.66 -2.19 7.26
C CYS A 43 8.63 -3.53 8.02
N GLN A 44 7.50 -4.24 7.99
CA GLN A 44 7.39 -5.56 8.62
C GLN A 44 8.38 -6.59 8.02
N SER A 45 8.59 -6.54 6.69
CA SER A 45 9.57 -7.39 6.02
C SER A 45 11.01 -7.07 6.43
N GLU A 46 11.35 -5.77 6.55
CA GLU A 46 12.68 -5.33 6.99
C GLU A 46 12.95 -5.74 8.44
N LEU A 47 11.96 -5.58 9.32
CA LEU A 47 12.05 -6.03 10.72
C LEU A 47 12.28 -7.55 10.80
N LYS A 48 11.60 -8.34 9.96
CA LYS A 48 11.80 -9.79 9.86
C LYS A 48 13.20 -10.15 9.36
N ALA A 49 13.80 -9.31 8.51
CA ALA A 49 15.18 -9.44 8.06
C ALA A 49 16.21 -8.97 9.12
N GLY A 50 15.75 -8.48 10.28
CA GLY A 50 16.60 -8.00 11.37
C GLY A 50 16.96 -6.52 11.30
N ASN A 51 16.42 -5.78 10.33
CA ASN A 51 16.66 -4.34 10.21
C ASN A 51 15.73 -3.54 11.12
N ARG A 52 16.24 -3.15 12.28
CA ARG A 52 15.48 -2.41 13.31
C ARG A 52 15.27 -0.93 13.01
N GLU A 53 15.91 -0.36 11.99
CA GLU A 53 15.70 1.04 11.60
C GLU A 53 14.24 1.34 11.23
N PHE A 54 13.49 0.29 10.86
CA PHE A 54 12.09 0.38 10.45
C PHE A 54 11.08 0.27 11.62
N GLU A 55 11.52 0.08 12.87
CA GLU A 55 10.64 -0.15 14.03
C GLU A 55 9.70 1.05 14.27
N THR A 56 10.27 2.26 14.38
CA THR A 56 9.49 3.49 14.56
C THR A 56 8.57 3.79 13.36
N ALA A 57 9.02 3.52 12.14
CA ALA A 57 8.22 3.72 10.94
C ALA A 57 7.01 2.77 10.90
N ALA A 58 7.21 1.50 11.27
CA ALA A 58 6.15 0.50 11.34
C ALA A 58 5.08 0.88 12.37
N GLU A 59 5.49 1.35 13.56
CA GLU A 59 4.56 1.80 14.60
C GLU A 59 3.72 2.99 14.16
N GLN A 60 4.34 4.02 13.58
CA GLN A 60 3.64 5.20 13.09
C GLN A 60 2.66 4.86 11.96
N LEU A 61 3.06 3.98 11.04
CA LEU A 61 2.17 3.53 9.96
C LEU A 61 1.02 2.69 10.51
N ALA A 62 1.27 1.81 11.48
CA ALA A 62 0.22 1.01 12.12
C ALA A 62 -0.84 1.89 12.78
N LEU A 63 -0.44 2.93 13.51
CA LEU A 63 -1.37 3.90 14.10
C LEU A 63 -2.22 4.60 13.03
N LYS A 64 -1.57 5.14 11.98
CA LYS A 64 -2.27 5.81 10.87
C LYS A 64 -3.24 4.90 10.12
N ILE A 65 -2.92 3.61 10.00
CA ILE A 65 -3.79 2.62 9.37
C ILE A 65 -4.96 2.27 10.29
N ALA A 66 -4.72 2.15 11.60
CA ALA A 66 -5.75 1.85 12.60
C ALA A 66 -6.82 2.95 12.72
N GLU A 67 -6.48 4.20 12.37
CA GLU A 67 -7.43 5.32 12.31
C GLU A 67 -8.38 5.25 11.10
N SER A 68 -8.09 4.40 10.10
CA SER A 68 -8.90 4.29 8.89
C SER A 68 -10.30 3.77 9.19
N GLN A 69 -11.31 4.48 8.68
CA GLN A 69 -12.72 4.10 8.76
C GLN A 69 -13.19 3.32 7.51
N GLN A 70 -12.29 3.07 6.55
CA GLN A 70 -12.62 2.37 5.32
C GLN A 70 -12.79 0.86 5.58
N PRO A 71 -13.96 0.27 5.28
CA PRO A 71 -14.22 -1.14 5.56
C PRO A 71 -13.26 -2.07 4.81
N GLU A 72 -12.87 -1.72 3.58
CA GLU A 72 -11.90 -2.46 2.79
C GLU A 72 -10.50 -2.49 3.42
N VAL A 73 -10.08 -1.39 4.07
CA VAL A 73 -8.80 -1.31 4.78
C VAL A 73 -8.85 -2.18 6.02
N ILE A 74 -9.92 -2.05 6.81
CA ILE A 74 -10.13 -2.84 8.04
C ILE A 74 -10.10 -4.33 7.70
N PHE A 75 -10.88 -4.74 6.69
CA PHE A 75 -10.93 -6.12 6.23
C PHE A 75 -9.55 -6.60 5.78
N PHE A 76 -8.84 -5.82 4.97
CA PHE A 76 -7.53 -6.23 4.47
C PHE A 76 -6.52 -6.45 5.58
N MET A 77 -6.48 -5.53 6.55
CA MET A 77 -5.59 -5.59 7.71
C MET A 77 -5.92 -6.77 8.65
N GLN A 78 -7.19 -7.15 8.77
CA GLN A 78 -7.62 -8.28 9.59
C GLN A 78 -7.40 -9.63 8.90
N VAL A 79 -7.64 -9.71 7.60
CA VAL A 79 -7.70 -10.98 6.86
C VAL A 79 -6.38 -11.36 6.20
N PHE A 80 -5.69 -10.41 5.57
CA PHE A 80 -4.49 -10.72 4.77
C PHE A 80 -3.17 -10.44 5.50
N VAL A 81 -3.09 -9.32 6.23
CA VAL A 81 -1.83 -8.88 6.85
C VAL A 81 -1.24 -9.86 7.88
N PRO A 82 -2.03 -10.60 8.71
CA PRO A 82 -1.45 -11.61 9.60
C PRO A 82 -0.68 -12.68 8.83
N SER A 83 -1.22 -13.11 7.69
CA SER A 83 -0.60 -14.12 6.81
C SER A 83 0.69 -13.62 6.17
N CYS A 84 0.82 -12.32 5.90
CA CYS A 84 2.06 -11.72 5.40
C CYS A 84 3.25 -11.86 6.37
N LYS A 85 3.01 -12.13 7.66
CA LYS A 85 4.07 -12.38 8.65
C LYS A 85 4.60 -13.82 8.60
N LEU A 86 3.82 -14.75 8.07
CA LEU A 86 4.16 -16.17 8.00
C LEU A 86 5.26 -16.43 6.95
N THR A 87 5.94 -17.56 7.10
CA THR A 87 6.75 -18.14 6.02
C THR A 87 5.84 -18.94 5.08
N LEU A 88 6.35 -19.35 3.91
CA LEU A 88 5.62 -20.25 3.00
C LEU A 88 5.14 -21.51 3.73
N ASP A 89 6.00 -22.12 4.55
CA ASP A 89 5.63 -23.28 5.38
C ASP A 89 4.54 -22.95 6.41
N GLY A 90 4.55 -21.74 6.96
CA GLY A 90 3.52 -21.25 7.88
C GLY A 90 2.16 -21.08 7.19
N LEU A 91 2.14 -20.59 5.95
CA LEU A 91 0.93 -20.49 5.14
C LEU A 91 0.33 -21.86 4.86
N MET A 92 1.15 -22.84 4.47
CA MET A 92 0.67 -24.19 4.13
C MET A 92 0.04 -24.94 5.31
N LYS A 93 0.35 -24.58 6.56
CA LYS A 93 -0.23 -25.21 7.77
C LYS A 93 -1.58 -24.62 8.19
N THR A 94 -2.00 -23.52 7.56
CA THR A 94 -3.24 -22.79 7.92
C THR A 94 -4.42 -23.20 7.04
N TYR A 95 -4.18 -24.07 6.04
CA TYR A 95 -5.16 -24.70 5.15
C TYR A 95 -5.14 -26.22 5.36
#